data_AF-A0A6I4SNG9-F1
#
_entry.id   AF-A0A6I4SNG9-F1
#
_cell.length_a   1.000
_cell.length_b   1.000
_cell.length_c   1.000
_cell.angle_alpha   90.00
_cell.angle_beta   90.00
_cell.angle_gamma   90.00
#
_symmetry.space_group_name_H-M   'P 1'
#
loop_
_entity.id
_entity.type
_entity.pdbx_description
1 polymer ?
#
loop_
_entity_poly.entity_id
_entity_poly.type
_entity_poly.pdbx_seq_one_letter_code
_entity_poly.pdbx_strand_id
1 'polypeptide(L)'
;MKKAQSHLTERSQRTMFSRKLLTAAASAAFVFVSACSEAPSDPFSAAEQAIEQGDLQAARVQLLQLMEQDPANQDAIMLLGKTLLSLENPEGAAEQFKKLVGNADLTNEANALLAKAYLQSGNSPLALETLEATGMNNGLAYAVGVVARLGEGDSDKALVMLDQGLAKFPGSVDLLVLDAKRAFDVRDIARARSLLDKVLANHTNMIEARLLAGRVEMHERKLDLAKEHFGQVIKSNPWNLPAILSLAAIARDQGDEKTAGDWIARAKEIAPGHPVGVYFAAQMAFDAGNLEDAHMLVQSAGKQEMEFPALRMLRGFIAAKQGQTYTAISELERFFRLGGENSMARAILAKQYAETNATQKAWDTLQPVLSGANLDAGTLSLAAQIAGKLGKPEQAQLAQRAQVAKTQVPYAGEMMKAGGYIRAGKWKDADAIYRKVLANGGAVDPIVLNNASTVRLKLGDKQGALALARKAFGLAQEDPIVMDTLGWSLVQIDKNSAEGRLLIERALQLAPGNQEITDHWLAIS
;
A
#
# COMPACT_ATOMS: atom_id res chain seq x y z
N MET A 1 25.09 -3.37 48.77
CA MET A 1 26.42 -3.16 49.37
C MET A 1 26.86 -4.44 50.08
N LYS A 2 27.98 -5.04 49.62
CA LYS A 2 29.04 -5.81 50.37
C LYS A 2 28.61 -6.66 51.59
N LYS A 3 28.85 -7.98 51.69
CA LYS A 3 30.10 -8.80 51.69
C LYS A 3 29.66 -10.29 51.72
N ALA A 4 30.17 -11.23 50.92
CA ALA A 4 31.51 -11.84 50.80
C ALA A 4 31.73 -13.12 51.65
N GLN A 5 32.02 -14.23 50.94
CA GLN A 5 32.97 -15.34 51.23
C GLN A 5 32.60 -16.28 52.40
N SER A 6 32.85 -17.60 52.40
CA SER A 6 33.71 -18.52 51.61
C SER A 6 33.33 -19.97 52.00
N HIS A 7 33.54 -20.97 51.12
CA HIS A 7 34.27 -22.20 51.47
C HIS A 7 34.62 -22.99 50.21
N LEU A 8 35.93 -23.20 50.02
CA LEU A 8 36.58 -24.08 49.05
C LEU A 8 36.90 -25.41 49.73
N THR A 9 36.82 -26.52 48.97
CA THR A 9 37.80 -27.63 48.80
C THR A 9 37.03 -28.91 48.40
N GLU A 10 37.21 -29.57 47.25
CA GLU A 10 38.35 -30.20 46.54
C GLU A 10 38.26 -31.75 46.60
N ARG A 11 38.22 -32.40 45.42
CA ARG A 11 38.63 -33.78 45.01
C ARG A 11 37.64 -34.36 44.01
N SER A 12 37.86 -34.34 42.69
CA SER A 12 38.85 -35.05 41.86
C SER A 12 38.77 -36.59 41.95
N GLN A 13 38.25 -37.24 40.90
CA GLN A 13 38.80 -38.49 40.36
C GLN A 13 38.69 -38.53 38.83
N ARG A 14 39.86 -38.74 38.22
CA ARG A 14 40.13 -38.98 36.80
C ARG A 14 40.08 -40.49 36.52
N THR A 15 39.77 -40.87 35.28
CA THR A 15 40.38 -41.98 34.52
C THR A 15 40.17 -41.66 33.03
N MET A 16 41.15 -41.16 32.26
CA MET A 16 42.30 -41.82 31.59
C MET A 16 41.96 -43.02 30.71
N PHE A 17 42.13 -42.86 29.39
CA PHE A 17 42.73 -43.79 28.38
C PHE A 17 42.41 -43.19 26.98
N SER A 18 43.26 -43.08 25.96
CA SER A 18 44.71 -43.10 25.75
C SER A 18 44.94 -42.70 24.28
N ARG A 19 46.00 -41.94 24.00
CA ARG A 19 46.46 -41.59 22.64
C ARG A 19 47.00 -42.81 21.89
N LYS A 20 46.73 -42.90 20.59
CA LYS A 20 47.68 -43.41 19.58
C LYS A 20 47.61 -42.53 18.32
N LEU A 21 48.75 -41.91 18.02
CA LEU A 21 49.12 -41.37 16.71
C LEU A 21 49.47 -42.53 15.78
N LEU A 22 49.03 -42.46 14.53
CA LEU A 22 49.80 -42.97 13.39
C LEU A 22 49.40 -42.23 12.11
N THR A 23 50.41 -41.61 11.56
CA THR A 23 50.56 -40.92 10.28
C THR A 23 50.10 -41.77 9.09
N ALA A 24 49.27 -41.19 8.22
CA ALA A 24 49.23 -41.54 6.80
C ALA A 24 48.95 -40.25 6.00
N ALA A 25 50.01 -39.69 5.43
CA ALA A 25 49.93 -38.65 4.43
C ALA A 25 49.35 -39.26 3.14
N ALA A 26 48.20 -38.76 2.70
CA ALA A 26 47.71 -38.95 1.35
C ALA A 26 47.44 -37.57 0.78
N SER A 27 48.35 -37.16 -0.11
CA SER A 27 48.35 -35.92 -0.87
C SER A 27 47.07 -35.83 -1.72
N ALA A 28 46.06 -35.14 -1.22
CA ALA A 28 45.01 -34.60 -2.05
C ALA A 28 45.59 -33.36 -2.73
N ALA A 29 46.04 -33.52 -3.97
CA ALA A 29 46.37 -32.43 -4.84
C ALA A 29 45.10 -31.57 -5.03
N PHE A 30 45.00 -30.50 -4.25
CA PHE A 30 44.12 -29.38 -4.59
C PHE A 30 44.69 -28.77 -5.87
N VAL A 31 44.10 -29.15 -7.00
CA VAL A 31 44.18 -28.35 -8.22
C VAL A 31 43.48 -27.05 -7.88
N PHE A 32 44.26 -26.06 -7.44
CA PHE A 32 43.89 -24.66 -7.60
C PHE A 32 43.76 -24.46 -9.11
N VAL A 33 42.53 -24.48 -9.60
CA VAL A 33 42.23 -23.81 -10.86
C VAL A 33 42.47 -22.33 -10.56
N SER A 34 43.67 -21.87 -10.90
CA SER A 34 43.95 -20.46 -11.13
C SER A 34 43.02 -20.02 -12.25
N ALA A 35 41.81 -19.59 -11.88
CA ALA A 35 41.02 -18.74 -12.72
C ALA A 35 41.79 -17.43 -12.85
N CYS A 36 42.17 -17.16 -14.10
CA CYS A 36 42.77 -15.97 -14.67
C CYS A 36 43.04 -14.79 -13.72
N SER A 37 44.30 -14.40 -13.67
CA SER A 37 44.73 -13.06 -13.31
C SER A 37 43.98 -12.02 -14.16
N GLU A 38 42.94 -11.42 -13.62
CA GLU A 38 42.63 -10.04 -13.99
C GLU A 38 43.79 -9.19 -13.44
N ALA A 39 44.34 -8.30 -14.27
CA ALA A 39 45.22 -7.23 -13.78
C ALA A 39 44.51 -6.52 -12.60
N PRO A 40 45.23 -5.84 -11.69
CA PRO A 40 44.55 -4.96 -10.74
C PRO A 40 43.70 -4.01 -11.57
N SER A 41 42.37 -4.21 -11.57
CA SER A 41 41.45 -3.31 -12.23
C SER A 41 41.70 -1.95 -11.60
N ASP A 42 41.95 -0.93 -12.43
CA ASP A 42 42.09 0.44 -11.94
C ASP A 42 40.96 0.73 -10.94
N PRO A 43 41.24 1.40 -9.79
CA PRO A 43 40.24 1.58 -8.75
C PRO A 43 38.93 2.21 -9.24
N PHE A 44 38.97 3.01 -10.33
CA PHE A 44 37.75 3.54 -10.94
C PHE A 44 36.85 2.43 -11.51
N SER A 45 37.40 1.56 -12.37
CA SER A 45 36.64 0.45 -12.96
C SER A 45 36.19 -0.57 -11.92
N ALA A 46 37.01 -0.80 -10.88
CA ALA A 46 36.62 -1.63 -9.74
C ALA A 46 35.40 -1.04 -9.00
N ALA A 47 35.35 0.28 -8.85
CA ALA A 47 34.21 0.97 -8.26
C ALA A 47 32.95 0.88 -9.12
N GLU A 48 33.06 1.07 -10.44
CA GLU A 48 31.93 0.92 -11.37
C GLU A 48 31.35 -0.50 -11.29
N GLN A 49 32.21 -1.52 -11.34
CA GLN A 49 31.80 -2.92 -11.21
C GLN A 49 31.12 -3.21 -9.86
N ALA A 50 31.65 -2.65 -8.77
CA ALA A 50 31.02 -2.77 -7.45
C ALA A 50 29.63 -2.11 -7.40
N ILE A 51 29.46 -0.94 -8.04
CA ILE A 51 28.14 -0.28 -8.18
C ILE A 51 27.17 -1.15 -8.97
N GLU A 52 27.60 -1.73 -10.10
CA GLU A 52 26.78 -2.64 -10.91
C GLU A 52 26.33 -3.88 -10.11
N GLN A 53 27.19 -4.37 -9.22
CA GLN A 53 26.90 -5.48 -8.31
C GLN A 53 26.06 -5.05 -7.09
N GLY A 54 25.83 -3.75 -6.90
CA GLY A 54 25.12 -3.19 -5.75
C GLY A 54 25.97 -3.09 -4.47
N ASP A 55 27.26 -3.38 -4.53
CA ASP A 55 28.19 -3.21 -3.41
C ASP A 55 28.73 -1.77 -3.34
N LEU A 56 27.84 -0.87 -2.93
CA LEU A 56 28.14 0.56 -2.79
C LEU A 56 29.25 0.83 -1.76
N GLN A 57 29.45 -0.06 -0.78
CA GLN A 57 30.50 0.10 0.22
C GLN A 57 31.87 -0.22 -0.37
N ALA A 58 31.99 -1.31 -1.15
CA ALA A 58 33.20 -1.60 -1.90
C ALA A 58 33.52 -0.48 -2.90
N ALA A 59 32.51 0.01 -3.62
CA ALA A 59 32.67 1.13 -4.55
C ALA A 59 33.23 2.38 -3.85
N ARG A 60 32.68 2.73 -2.68
CA ARG A 60 33.18 3.85 -1.87
C ARG A 60 34.65 3.67 -1.50
N VAL A 61 35.08 2.48 -1.08
CA VAL A 61 36.48 2.21 -0.71
C VAL A 61 37.41 2.39 -1.91
N GLN A 62 37.05 1.85 -3.07
CA GLN A 62 37.84 1.98 -4.30
C GLN A 62 37.97 3.44 -4.75
N LEU A 63 36.88 4.21 -4.67
CA LEU A 63 36.88 5.64 -5.01
C LEU A 63 37.72 6.48 -4.04
N LEU A 64 37.66 6.17 -2.74
CA LEU A 64 38.52 6.84 -1.76
C LEU A 64 40.01 6.54 -2.01
N GLN A 65 40.34 5.29 -2.34
CA GLN A 65 41.71 4.91 -2.71
C GLN A 65 42.20 5.65 -3.97
N LEU A 66 41.32 5.83 -4.97
CA LEU A 66 41.65 6.63 -6.16
C LEU A 66 41.91 8.09 -5.80
N MET A 67 41.07 8.67 -4.94
CA MET A 67 41.22 10.06 -4.49
C MET A 67 42.43 10.30 -3.60
N GLU A 68 42.97 9.28 -2.93
CA GLU A 68 44.27 9.38 -2.25
C GLU A 68 45.43 9.55 -3.24
N GLN A 69 45.32 8.93 -4.43
CA GLN A 69 46.34 8.98 -5.48
C GLN A 69 46.19 10.24 -6.36
N ASP A 70 44.95 10.59 -6.70
CA ASP A 70 44.60 11.76 -7.49
C ASP A 70 43.41 12.51 -6.86
N PRO A 71 43.66 13.43 -5.91
CA PRO A 71 42.61 14.19 -5.23
C PRO A 71 41.78 15.11 -6.14
N ALA A 72 42.24 15.38 -7.36
CA ALA A 72 41.60 16.29 -8.31
C ALA A 72 40.78 15.56 -9.39
N ASN A 73 40.73 14.22 -9.36
CA ASN A 73 40.01 13.41 -10.33
C ASN A 73 38.49 13.70 -10.26
N GLN A 74 37.99 14.45 -11.25
CA GLN A 74 36.60 14.91 -11.27
C GLN A 74 35.60 13.76 -11.43
N ASP A 75 35.96 12.72 -12.19
CA ASP A 75 35.10 11.55 -12.39
C ASP A 75 34.97 10.76 -11.08
N ALA A 76 36.08 10.58 -10.34
CA ALA A 76 36.08 9.93 -9.03
C ALA A 76 35.26 10.71 -8.00
N ILE A 77 35.41 12.05 -7.96
CA ILE A 77 34.62 12.91 -7.07
C ILE A 77 33.12 12.81 -7.40
N MET A 78 32.76 12.84 -8.69
CA MET A 78 31.37 12.70 -9.14
C MET A 78 30.79 11.34 -8.77
N LEU A 79 31.51 10.25 -9.07
CA LEU A 79 31.06 8.90 -8.79
C LEU A 79 30.98 8.62 -7.29
N LEU A 80 31.90 9.17 -6.49
CA LEU A 80 31.84 9.09 -5.04
C LEU A 80 30.64 9.85 -4.48
N GLY A 81 30.38 11.07 -4.96
CA GLY A 81 29.20 11.83 -4.56
C GLY A 81 27.89 11.07 -4.83
N LYS A 82 27.74 10.49 -6.03
CA LYS A 82 26.58 9.65 -6.38
C LYS A 82 26.48 8.40 -5.50
N THR A 83 27.60 7.72 -5.26
CA THR A 83 27.66 6.55 -4.37
C THR A 83 27.25 6.90 -2.94
N LEU A 84 27.67 8.07 -2.44
CA LEU A 84 27.29 8.55 -1.11
C LEU A 84 25.80 8.89 -1.01
N LEU A 85 25.18 9.46 -2.05
CA LEU A 85 23.71 9.63 -2.09
C LEU A 85 22.99 8.28 -2.02
N SER A 86 23.49 7.26 -2.73
CA SER A 86 22.93 5.92 -2.71
C SER A 86 23.15 5.18 -1.37
N LEU A 87 24.17 5.57 -0.63
CA LEU A 87 24.46 5.10 0.73
C LEU A 87 23.73 5.88 1.83
N GLU A 88 22.78 6.76 1.47
CA GLU A 88 22.06 7.62 2.42
C GLU A 88 23.00 8.52 3.25
N ASN A 89 24.12 8.96 2.66
CA ASN A 89 25.04 9.95 3.24
C ASN A 89 25.02 11.26 2.43
N PRO A 90 23.93 12.05 2.53
CA PRO A 90 23.78 13.29 1.76
C PRO A 90 24.81 14.35 2.13
N GLU A 91 25.26 14.44 3.38
CA GLU A 91 26.26 15.42 3.81
C GLU A 91 27.61 15.16 3.12
N GLY A 92 28.08 13.91 3.15
CA GLY A 92 29.33 13.52 2.48
C GLY A 92 29.24 13.68 0.96
N ALA A 93 28.07 13.40 0.37
CA ALA A 93 27.82 13.62 -1.05
C ALA A 93 27.90 15.11 -1.42
N ALA A 94 27.25 15.97 -0.62
CA ALA A 94 27.27 17.42 -0.81
C ALA A 94 28.70 17.98 -0.77
N GLU A 95 29.56 17.48 0.12
CA GLU A 95 30.97 17.85 0.17
C GLU A 95 31.73 17.49 -1.11
N GLN A 96 31.39 16.38 -1.78
CA GLN A 96 32.02 16.00 -3.04
C GLN A 96 31.54 16.88 -4.19
N PHE A 97 30.22 17.09 -4.32
CA PHE A 97 29.68 17.88 -5.43
C PHE A 97 30.15 19.34 -5.41
N LYS A 98 30.39 19.92 -4.23
CA LYS A 98 30.96 21.28 -4.09
C LYS A 98 32.36 21.43 -4.68
N LYS A 99 33.12 20.33 -4.84
CA LYS A 99 34.47 20.33 -5.42
C LYS A 99 34.46 20.34 -6.95
N LEU A 100 33.31 20.02 -7.58
CA LEU A 100 33.19 19.87 -9.03
C LEU A 100 32.94 21.22 -9.71
N VAL A 101 34.04 21.98 -9.86
CA VAL A 101 34.09 23.24 -10.60
C VAL A 101 34.89 23.05 -11.89
N GLY A 102 34.45 23.65 -12.99
CA GLY A 102 35.17 23.57 -14.26
C GLY A 102 34.25 23.72 -15.47
N ASN A 103 34.09 22.63 -16.23
CA ASN A 103 33.17 22.59 -17.37
C ASN A 103 31.73 22.85 -16.88
N ALA A 104 31.01 23.74 -17.59
CA ALA A 104 29.63 24.10 -17.30
C ALA A 104 28.70 22.88 -17.16
N ASP A 105 28.83 21.85 -18.01
CA ASP A 105 27.95 20.67 -17.96
C ASP A 105 28.16 19.86 -16.69
N LEU A 106 29.43 19.60 -16.34
CA LEU A 106 29.81 18.91 -15.11
C LEU A 106 29.35 19.68 -13.88
N THR A 107 29.58 20.99 -13.86
CA THR A 107 29.16 21.86 -12.76
C THR A 107 27.63 21.92 -12.65
N ASN A 108 26.90 21.93 -13.76
CA ASN A 108 25.43 21.90 -13.76
C ASN A 108 24.87 20.59 -13.19
N GLU A 109 25.45 19.45 -13.57
CA GLU A 109 25.07 18.15 -13.01
C GLU A 109 25.40 18.07 -11.51
N ALA A 110 26.60 18.49 -11.12
CA ALA A 110 27.04 18.51 -9.73
C ALA A 110 26.14 19.39 -8.85
N ASN A 111 25.72 20.56 -9.33
CA ASN A 111 24.83 21.46 -8.59
C ASN A 111 23.42 20.88 -8.42
N ALA A 112 22.88 20.20 -9.44
CA ALA A 112 21.60 19.50 -9.33
C ALA A 112 21.67 18.34 -8.30
N LEU A 113 22.78 17.59 -8.30
CA LEU A 113 23.03 16.53 -7.32
C LEU A 113 23.31 17.06 -5.91
N LEU A 114 23.95 18.23 -5.80
CA LEU A 114 24.13 18.94 -4.53
C LEU A 114 22.77 19.35 -3.95
N ALA A 115 21.88 19.92 -4.77
CA ALA A 115 20.51 20.23 -4.34
C ALA A 115 19.74 18.96 -3.95
N LYS A 116 19.94 17.84 -4.67
CA LYS A 116 19.37 16.53 -4.29
C LYS A 116 19.88 16.05 -2.93
N ALA A 117 21.17 16.25 -2.64
CA ALA A 117 21.75 15.93 -1.35
C ALA A 117 21.07 16.72 -0.22
N TYR A 118 20.90 18.04 -0.41
CA TYR A 118 20.18 18.87 0.56
C TYR A 118 18.72 18.47 0.74
N LEU A 119 18.05 18.07 -0.33
CA LEU A 119 16.70 17.52 -0.25
C LEU A 119 16.66 16.22 0.57
N GLN A 120 17.61 15.31 0.37
CA GLN A 120 17.71 14.05 1.12
C GLN A 120 18.01 14.26 2.62
N SER A 121 18.75 15.31 2.99
CA SER A 121 18.94 15.70 4.39
C SER A 121 17.78 16.52 4.97
N GLY A 122 16.69 16.71 4.21
CA GLY A 122 15.47 17.41 4.65
C GLY A 122 15.55 18.93 4.55
N ASN A 123 16.56 19.48 3.89
CA ASN A 123 16.76 20.92 3.73
C ASN A 123 16.30 21.41 2.34
N SER A 124 14.97 21.39 2.13
CA SER A 124 14.34 21.91 0.91
C SER A 124 14.67 23.39 0.62
N PRO A 125 14.75 24.31 1.60
CA PRO A 125 15.14 25.70 1.35
C PRO A 125 16.54 25.81 0.73
N LEU A 126 17.52 25.09 1.26
CA LEU A 126 18.89 25.13 0.75
C LEU A 126 19.02 24.45 -0.63
N ALA A 127 18.23 23.41 -0.89
CA ALA A 127 18.12 22.83 -2.22
C ALA A 127 17.62 23.87 -3.24
N LEU A 128 16.56 24.62 -2.90
CA LEU A 128 16.02 25.69 -3.76
C LEU A 128 17.01 26.84 -3.96
N GLU A 129 17.66 27.31 -2.90
CA GLU A 129 18.69 28.36 -2.96
C GLU A 129 19.83 27.96 -3.91
N THR A 130 20.29 26.71 -3.79
CA THR A 130 21.34 26.16 -4.66
C THR A 130 20.92 26.18 -6.13
N LEU A 131 19.69 25.76 -6.44
CA LEU A 131 19.15 25.75 -7.81
C LEU A 131 18.91 27.16 -8.35
N GLU A 132 18.49 28.11 -7.50
CA GLU A 132 18.31 29.52 -7.87
C GLU A 132 19.65 30.19 -8.19
N ALA A 133 20.70 29.90 -7.43
CA ALA A 133 22.04 30.45 -7.65
C ALA A 133 22.75 29.87 -8.88
N THR A 134 22.50 28.60 -9.20
CA THR A 134 23.24 27.84 -10.23
C THR A 134 22.48 27.68 -11.54
N GLY A 135 21.15 27.86 -11.50
CA GLY A 135 20.26 27.77 -12.65
C GLY A 135 19.64 26.38 -12.84
N MET A 136 18.48 26.36 -13.49
CA MET A 136 17.74 25.13 -13.82
C MET A 136 18.20 24.58 -15.18
N ASN A 137 19.41 24.04 -15.22
CA ASN A 137 20.13 23.75 -16.47
C ASN A 137 19.91 22.33 -17.02
N ASN A 138 19.30 21.43 -16.26
CA ASN A 138 18.98 20.07 -16.69
C ASN A 138 17.66 19.59 -16.06
N GLY A 139 17.16 18.44 -16.52
CA GLY A 139 15.91 17.87 -16.02
C GLY A 139 15.95 17.50 -14.53
N LEU A 140 17.10 17.04 -14.04
CA LEU A 140 17.28 16.71 -12.62
C LEU A 140 17.13 17.93 -11.72
N ALA A 141 17.68 19.09 -12.11
CA ALA A 141 17.54 20.33 -11.36
C ALA A 141 16.07 20.73 -11.21
N TYR A 142 15.30 20.66 -12.31
CA TYR A 142 13.86 20.87 -12.26
C TYR A 142 13.16 19.85 -11.36
N ALA A 143 13.47 18.57 -11.47
CA ALA A 143 12.84 17.53 -10.66
C ALA A 143 13.10 17.71 -9.16
N VAL A 144 14.34 18.01 -8.78
CA VAL A 144 14.71 18.32 -7.39
C VAL A 144 13.98 19.57 -6.90
N GLY A 145 13.90 20.63 -7.72
CA GLY A 145 13.16 21.84 -7.39
C GLY A 145 11.67 21.60 -7.17
N VAL A 146 11.04 20.75 -8.00
CA VAL A 146 9.65 20.33 -7.83
C VAL A 146 9.47 19.64 -6.48
N VAL A 147 10.31 18.66 -6.14
CA VAL A 147 10.18 17.93 -4.87
C VAL A 147 10.46 18.85 -3.68
N ALA A 148 11.44 19.75 -3.78
CA ALA A 148 11.72 20.73 -2.73
C ALA A 148 10.52 21.66 -2.50
N ARG A 149 9.87 22.18 -3.55
CA ARG A 149 8.64 22.99 -3.44
C ARG A 149 7.50 22.20 -2.81
N LEU A 150 7.32 20.93 -3.17
CA LEU A 150 6.33 20.07 -2.51
C LEU A 150 6.62 19.89 -1.02
N GLY A 151 7.90 19.74 -0.65
CA GLY A 151 8.35 19.66 0.75
C GLY A 151 8.01 20.91 1.56
N GLU A 152 8.07 22.09 0.93
CA GLU A 152 7.67 23.37 1.53
C GLU A 152 6.15 23.61 1.52
N GLY A 153 5.36 22.69 0.96
CA GLY A 153 3.91 22.85 0.81
C GLY A 153 3.49 23.77 -0.36
N ASP A 154 4.44 24.27 -1.15
CA ASP A 154 4.26 25.15 -2.31
C ASP A 154 3.76 24.37 -3.55
N SER A 155 2.63 23.67 -3.43
CA SER A 155 2.13 22.73 -4.46
C SER A 155 1.90 23.38 -5.83
N ASP A 156 1.33 24.59 -5.86
CA ASP A 156 1.08 25.31 -7.11
C ASP A 156 2.38 25.67 -7.85
N LYS A 157 3.40 26.13 -7.11
CA LYS A 157 4.72 26.43 -7.69
C LYS A 157 5.42 25.17 -8.16
N ALA A 158 5.26 24.06 -7.44
CA ALA A 158 5.81 22.77 -7.85
C ALA A 158 5.24 22.31 -9.19
N LEU A 159 3.92 22.46 -9.41
CA LEU A 159 3.28 22.10 -10.68
C LEU A 159 3.76 22.99 -11.83
N VAL A 160 3.83 24.31 -11.63
CA VAL A 160 4.38 25.24 -12.64
C VAL A 160 5.82 24.88 -13.00
N MET A 161 6.65 24.56 -12.00
CA MET A 161 8.04 24.17 -12.22
C MET A 161 8.16 22.83 -12.96
N LEU A 162 7.28 21.86 -12.67
CA LEU A 162 7.23 20.59 -13.38
C LEU A 162 6.91 20.80 -14.87
N ASP A 163 5.92 21.64 -15.18
CA ASP A 163 5.54 21.93 -16.57
C ASP A 163 6.65 22.66 -17.33
N GLN A 164 7.34 23.61 -16.70
CA GLN A 164 8.52 24.26 -17.27
C GLN A 164 9.64 23.27 -17.54
N GLY A 165 9.90 22.37 -16.60
CA GLY A 165 10.90 21.31 -16.74
C GLY A 165 10.59 20.38 -17.90
N LEU A 166 9.34 19.89 -18.01
CA LEU A 166 8.90 19.01 -19.09
C LEU A 166 8.95 19.69 -20.46
N ALA A 167 8.65 20.99 -20.53
CA ALA A 167 8.74 21.75 -21.77
C ALA A 167 10.21 21.89 -22.26
N LYS A 168 11.16 22.06 -21.34
CA LYS A 168 12.59 22.20 -21.67
C LYS A 168 13.32 20.87 -21.84
N PHE A 169 12.94 19.88 -21.04
CA PHE A 169 13.61 18.57 -20.93
C PHE A 169 12.58 17.43 -21.01
N PRO A 170 11.86 17.27 -22.14
CA PRO A 170 10.76 16.30 -22.26
C PRO A 170 11.18 14.83 -22.11
N GLY A 171 12.47 14.52 -22.27
CA GLY A 171 13.04 13.18 -22.09
C GLY A 171 13.60 12.91 -20.69
N SER A 172 13.53 13.85 -19.76
CA SER A 172 14.06 13.64 -18.41
C SER A 172 13.22 12.61 -17.65
N VAL A 173 13.83 11.49 -17.31
CA VAL A 173 13.15 10.39 -16.61
C VAL A 173 12.67 10.80 -15.22
N ASP A 174 13.42 11.63 -14.49
CA ASP A 174 13.01 12.17 -13.20
C ASP A 174 11.72 12.99 -13.31
N LEU A 175 11.62 13.86 -14.33
CA LEU A 175 10.42 14.66 -14.58
C LEU A 175 9.24 13.80 -15.05
N LEU A 176 9.48 12.78 -15.86
CA LEU A 176 8.44 11.84 -16.30
C LEU A 176 7.86 11.04 -15.14
N VAL A 177 8.68 10.64 -14.15
CA VAL A 177 8.18 9.98 -12.92
C VAL A 177 7.33 10.93 -12.09
N LEU A 178 7.74 12.20 -11.96
CA LEU A 178 6.94 13.22 -11.27
C LEU A 178 5.62 13.51 -12.00
N ASP A 179 5.62 13.53 -13.34
CA ASP A 179 4.40 13.68 -14.14
C ASP A 179 3.50 12.45 -14.03
N ALA A 180 4.07 11.25 -13.97
CA ALA A 180 3.31 10.04 -13.71
C ALA A 180 2.66 10.07 -12.33
N LYS A 181 3.38 10.60 -11.32
CA LYS A 181 2.82 10.79 -9.98
C LYS A 181 1.67 11.79 -10.01
N ARG A 182 1.83 12.92 -10.69
CA ARG A 182 0.76 13.91 -10.90
C ARG A 182 -0.46 13.26 -11.56
N ALA A 183 -0.27 12.50 -12.64
CA ALA A 183 -1.34 11.79 -13.33
C ALA A 183 -2.05 10.79 -12.40
N PHE A 184 -1.30 10.02 -11.60
CA PHE A 184 -1.86 9.10 -10.61
C PHE A 184 -2.69 9.83 -9.54
N ASP A 185 -2.18 10.94 -9.01
CA ASP A 185 -2.84 11.71 -7.96
C ASP A 185 -4.18 12.30 -8.44
N VAL A 186 -4.26 12.72 -9.72
CA VAL A 186 -5.52 13.18 -10.36
C VAL A 186 -6.35 12.06 -10.99
N ARG A 187 -6.01 10.79 -10.70
CA ARG A 187 -6.72 9.58 -11.16
C ARG A 187 -6.67 9.31 -12.68
N ASP A 188 -5.75 9.94 -13.40
CA ASP A 188 -5.43 9.57 -14.79
C ASP A 188 -4.47 8.37 -14.80
N ILE A 189 -5.02 7.20 -14.49
CA ILE A 189 -4.25 5.95 -14.33
C ILE A 189 -3.61 5.50 -15.64
N ALA A 190 -4.30 5.71 -16.77
CA ALA A 190 -3.80 5.33 -18.08
C ALA A 190 -2.55 6.14 -18.47
N ARG A 191 -2.57 7.45 -18.25
CA ARG A 191 -1.40 8.30 -18.48
C ARG A 191 -0.26 7.99 -17.51
N ALA A 192 -0.56 7.80 -16.22
CA ALA A 192 0.44 7.43 -15.23
C ALA A 192 1.20 6.16 -15.64
N ARG A 193 0.47 5.12 -16.05
CA ARG A 193 1.07 3.89 -16.59
C ARG A 193 1.90 4.13 -17.84
N SER A 194 1.36 4.85 -18.83
CA SER A 194 2.09 5.12 -20.08
C SER A 194 3.42 5.85 -19.85
N LEU A 195 3.45 6.81 -18.92
CA LEU A 195 4.67 7.52 -18.54
C LEU A 195 5.67 6.59 -17.83
N LEU A 196 5.19 5.74 -16.93
CA LEU A 196 6.03 4.77 -16.23
C LEU A 196 6.60 3.69 -17.15
N ASP A 197 5.82 3.21 -18.12
CA ASP A 197 6.28 2.25 -19.13
C ASP A 197 7.41 2.86 -19.97
N LYS A 198 7.29 4.14 -20.35
CA LYS A 198 8.35 4.88 -21.07
C LYS A 198 9.63 4.96 -20.24
N VAL A 199 9.52 5.25 -18.94
CA VAL A 199 10.69 5.32 -18.03
C VAL A 199 11.33 3.94 -17.86
N LEU A 200 10.51 2.93 -17.55
CA LEU A 200 10.99 1.58 -17.21
C LEU A 200 11.47 0.78 -18.43
N ALA A 201 11.18 1.22 -19.67
CA ALA A 201 11.71 0.62 -20.88
C ALA A 201 13.26 0.66 -20.94
N ASN A 202 13.87 1.74 -20.43
CA ASN A 202 15.33 1.93 -20.44
C ASN A 202 15.95 2.04 -19.04
N HIS A 203 15.14 2.28 -18.01
CA HIS A 203 15.59 2.39 -16.61
C HIS A 203 14.89 1.37 -15.72
N THR A 204 15.10 0.08 -16.04
CA THR A 204 14.35 -1.05 -15.49
C THR A 204 14.37 -1.15 -13.96
N ASN A 205 15.41 -0.60 -13.30
CA ASN A 205 15.65 -0.68 -11.87
C ASN A 205 15.44 0.66 -11.13
N MET A 206 14.85 1.68 -11.77
CA MET A 206 14.57 2.95 -11.10
C MET A 206 13.52 2.74 -10.00
N ILE A 207 13.95 2.88 -8.74
CA ILE A 207 13.18 2.50 -7.55
C ILE A 207 11.87 3.29 -7.48
N GLU A 208 11.92 4.60 -7.66
CA GLU A 208 10.78 5.52 -7.56
C GLU A 208 9.73 5.19 -8.62
N ALA A 209 10.16 4.91 -9.85
CA ALA A 209 9.28 4.50 -10.94
C ALA A 209 8.61 3.13 -10.65
N ARG A 210 9.38 2.15 -10.16
CA ARG A 210 8.85 0.83 -9.79
C ARG A 210 7.85 0.92 -8.62
N LEU A 211 8.15 1.72 -7.59
CA LEU A 211 7.24 1.94 -6.48
C LEU A 211 5.92 2.55 -6.95
N LEU A 212 5.97 3.57 -7.82
CA LEU A 212 4.77 4.20 -8.35
C LEU A 212 3.99 3.25 -9.27
N ALA A 213 4.66 2.49 -10.14
CA ALA A 213 4.04 1.48 -10.98
C ALA A 213 3.33 0.41 -10.14
N GLY A 214 3.97 -0.08 -9.07
CA GLY A 214 3.33 -1.00 -8.13
C GLY A 214 2.06 -0.41 -7.51
N ARG A 215 2.06 0.87 -7.12
CA ARG A 215 0.87 1.56 -6.59
C ARG A 215 -0.23 1.75 -7.64
N VAL A 216 0.13 2.04 -8.89
CA VAL A 216 -0.78 2.12 -10.04
C VAL A 216 -1.49 0.78 -10.23
N GLU A 217 -0.74 -0.33 -10.21
CA GLU A 217 -1.31 -1.67 -10.37
C GLU A 217 -2.14 -2.11 -9.16
N MET A 218 -1.76 -1.72 -7.92
CA MET A 218 -2.60 -1.92 -6.73
C MET A 218 -3.95 -1.21 -6.85
N HIS A 219 -3.96 0.03 -7.36
CA HIS A 219 -5.18 0.81 -7.54
C HIS A 219 -6.16 0.12 -8.51
N GLU A 220 -5.66 -0.50 -9.57
CA GLU A 220 -6.47 -1.29 -10.50
C GLU A 220 -6.72 -2.74 -10.06
N ARG A 221 -6.37 -3.09 -8.80
CA ARG A 221 -6.53 -4.44 -8.22
C ARG A 221 -5.72 -5.51 -8.96
N LYS A 222 -4.71 -5.13 -9.74
CA LYS A 222 -3.76 -6.03 -10.43
C LYS A 222 -2.62 -6.40 -9.48
N LEU A 223 -2.97 -7.13 -8.42
CA LEU A 223 -2.08 -7.40 -7.29
C LEU A 223 -0.81 -8.19 -7.67
N ASP A 224 -0.89 -9.08 -8.66
CA ASP A 224 0.29 -9.86 -9.09
C ASP A 224 1.32 -8.99 -9.81
N LEU A 225 0.88 -8.06 -10.68
CA LEU A 225 1.76 -7.08 -11.32
C LEU A 225 2.35 -6.11 -10.28
N ALA A 226 1.54 -5.67 -9.32
CA ALA A 226 2.02 -4.85 -8.23
C ALA A 226 3.14 -5.55 -7.44
N LYS A 227 2.96 -6.83 -7.08
CA LYS A 227 4.00 -7.64 -6.43
C LYS A 227 5.26 -7.74 -7.26
N GLU A 228 5.15 -7.87 -8.57
CA GLU A 228 6.33 -7.90 -9.45
C GLU A 228 7.13 -6.60 -9.34
N HIS A 229 6.47 -5.45 -9.48
CA HIS A 229 7.13 -4.15 -9.37
C HIS A 229 7.82 -3.95 -8.00
N PHE A 230 7.12 -4.23 -6.90
CA PHE A 230 7.72 -4.13 -5.56
C PHE A 230 8.81 -5.18 -5.33
N GLY A 231 8.65 -6.38 -5.88
CA GLY A 231 9.67 -7.43 -5.82
C GLY A 231 10.98 -7.03 -6.49
N GLN A 232 10.93 -6.31 -7.62
CA GLN A 232 12.14 -5.76 -8.25
C GLN A 232 12.82 -4.73 -7.35
N VAL A 233 12.06 -3.87 -6.65
CA VAL A 233 12.62 -2.92 -5.68
C VAL A 233 13.34 -3.64 -4.55
N ILE A 234 12.75 -4.71 -3.99
CA ILE A 234 13.36 -5.47 -2.89
C ILE A 234 14.62 -6.23 -3.33
N LYS A 235 14.72 -6.65 -4.60
CA LYS A 235 15.94 -7.29 -5.11
C LYS A 235 17.14 -6.34 -5.08
N SER A 236 16.96 -5.08 -5.47
CA SER A 236 18.04 -4.09 -5.51
C SER A 236 18.22 -3.36 -4.18
N ASN A 237 17.13 -3.12 -3.45
CA ASN A 237 17.14 -2.49 -2.13
C ASN A 237 16.28 -3.31 -1.15
N PRO A 238 16.89 -4.32 -0.49
CA PRO A 238 16.17 -5.21 0.42
C PRO A 238 15.57 -4.53 1.67
N TRP A 239 15.91 -3.26 1.92
CA TRP A 239 15.47 -2.50 3.09
C TRP A 239 14.50 -1.38 2.73
N ASN A 240 14.00 -1.34 1.49
CA ASN A 240 13.06 -0.33 1.05
C ASN A 240 11.70 -0.48 1.76
N LEU A 241 11.48 0.30 2.82
CA LEU A 241 10.29 0.25 3.66
C LEU A 241 8.97 0.43 2.87
N PRO A 242 8.85 1.37 1.90
CA PRO A 242 7.64 1.49 1.09
C PRO A 242 7.27 0.23 0.31
N ALA A 243 8.24 -0.44 -0.32
CA ALA A 243 7.99 -1.70 -1.03
C ALA A 243 7.61 -2.83 -0.05
N ILE A 244 8.29 -2.95 1.09
CA ILE A 244 7.98 -3.94 2.13
C ILE A 244 6.55 -3.78 2.64
N LEU A 245 6.15 -2.56 3.00
CA LEU A 245 4.80 -2.28 3.48
C LEU A 245 3.75 -2.53 2.38
N SER A 246 4.07 -2.24 1.13
CA SER A 246 3.16 -2.53 0.01
C SER A 246 2.98 -4.03 -0.20
N LEU A 247 4.05 -4.82 -0.11
CA LEU A 247 3.98 -6.29 -0.16
C LEU A 247 3.21 -6.88 1.02
N ALA A 248 3.41 -6.35 2.24
CA ALA A 248 2.60 -6.71 3.41
C ALA A 248 1.10 -6.42 3.18
N ALA A 249 0.77 -5.25 2.65
CA ALA A 249 -0.60 -4.88 2.33
C ALA A 249 -1.23 -5.82 1.31
N ILE A 250 -0.51 -6.14 0.23
CA ILE A 250 -1.00 -7.08 -0.79
C ILE A 250 -1.23 -8.48 -0.20
N ALA A 251 -0.29 -9.00 0.60
CA ALA A 251 -0.43 -10.31 1.22
C ALA A 251 -1.64 -10.38 2.15
N ARG A 252 -1.85 -9.34 2.98
CA ARG A 252 -3.03 -9.23 3.84
C ARG A 252 -4.32 -9.18 3.03
N ASP A 253 -4.37 -8.37 1.97
CA ASP A 253 -5.56 -8.23 1.12
C ASP A 253 -5.92 -9.54 0.39
N GLN A 254 -4.94 -10.42 0.18
CA GLN A 254 -5.13 -11.78 -0.36
C GLN A 254 -5.47 -12.84 0.71
N GLY A 255 -5.44 -12.48 1.99
CA GLY A 255 -5.63 -13.40 3.11
C GLY A 255 -4.43 -14.32 3.37
N ASP A 256 -3.24 -14.00 2.85
CA ASP A 256 -2.00 -14.73 3.12
C ASP A 256 -1.36 -14.17 4.40
N GLU A 257 -1.91 -14.55 5.54
CA GLU A 257 -1.48 -14.06 6.86
C GLU A 257 -0.01 -14.36 7.15
N LYS A 258 0.51 -15.51 6.70
CA LYS A 258 1.90 -15.89 6.92
C LYS A 258 2.84 -14.91 6.21
N THR A 259 2.66 -14.74 4.90
CA THR A 259 3.50 -13.82 4.10
C THR A 259 3.32 -12.38 4.57
N ALA A 260 2.11 -11.97 4.94
CA ALA A 260 1.88 -10.66 5.52
C ALA A 260 2.69 -10.46 6.81
N GLY A 261 2.66 -11.44 7.72
CA GLY A 261 3.43 -11.43 8.97
C GLY A 261 4.94 -11.31 8.73
N ASP A 262 5.49 -12.05 7.77
CA ASP A 262 6.92 -12.00 7.43
C ASP A 262 7.35 -10.60 6.95
N TRP A 263 6.56 -9.97 6.06
CA TRP A 263 6.84 -8.60 5.60
C TRP A 263 6.67 -7.55 6.70
N ILE A 264 5.67 -7.70 7.57
CA ILE A 264 5.45 -6.80 8.72
C ILE A 264 6.60 -6.92 9.72
N ALA A 265 7.11 -8.12 9.98
CA ALA A 265 8.28 -8.33 10.83
C ALA A 265 9.51 -7.59 10.27
N ARG A 266 9.75 -7.70 8.95
CA ARG A 266 10.83 -6.95 8.29
C ARG A 266 10.63 -5.43 8.34
N ALA A 267 9.40 -4.95 8.16
CA ALA A 267 9.10 -3.52 8.31
C ALA A 267 9.41 -3.03 9.73
N LYS A 268 9.11 -3.85 10.75
CA LYS A 268 9.40 -3.56 12.16
C LYS A 268 10.90 -3.53 12.45
N GLU A 269 11.71 -4.34 11.79
CA GLU A 269 13.18 -4.28 11.92
C GLU A 269 13.76 -2.95 11.43
N ILE A 270 13.20 -2.41 10.33
CA ILE A 270 13.66 -1.16 9.70
C ILE A 270 13.13 0.06 10.45
N ALA A 271 11.83 0.06 10.77
CA ALA A 271 11.17 1.19 11.41
C ALA A 271 10.12 0.68 12.43
N PRO A 272 10.56 0.33 13.66
CA PRO A 272 9.70 -0.29 14.67
C PRO A 272 8.41 0.47 15.02
N GLY A 273 8.42 1.80 14.93
CA GLY A 273 7.28 2.66 15.24
C GLY A 273 6.36 2.95 14.05
N HIS A 274 6.80 2.65 12.81
CA HIS A 274 6.16 3.19 11.62
C HIS A 274 4.64 2.89 11.60
N PRO A 275 3.77 3.91 11.47
CA PRO A 275 2.35 3.79 11.78
C PRO A 275 1.62 2.75 10.93
N VAL A 276 2.03 2.59 9.68
CA VAL A 276 1.47 1.58 8.76
C VAL A 276 1.85 0.16 9.20
N GLY A 277 3.10 -0.06 9.62
CA GLY A 277 3.58 -1.36 10.08
C GLY A 277 2.91 -1.77 11.39
N VAL A 278 2.83 -0.84 12.34
CA VAL A 278 2.11 -1.02 13.60
C VAL A 278 0.63 -1.29 13.35
N TYR A 279 -0.02 -0.51 12.48
CA TYR A 279 -1.42 -0.73 12.11
C TYR A 279 -1.63 -2.13 11.53
N PHE A 280 -0.78 -2.59 10.63
CA PHE A 280 -0.92 -3.92 10.02
C PHE A 280 -0.76 -5.04 11.05
N ALA A 281 0.26 -4.96 11.90
CA ALA A 281 0.46 -5.92 12.98
C ALA A 281 -0.73 -5.95 13.95
N ALA A 282 -1.18 -4.77 14.40
CA ALA A 282 -2.29 -4.66 15.34
C ALA A 282 -3.62 -5.11 14.74
N GLN A 283 -3.86 -4.84 13.45
CA GLN A 283 -5.06 -5.28 12.76
C GLN A 283 -5.09 -6.81 12.66
N MET A 284 -3.96 -7.45 12.30
CA MET A 284 -3.88 -8.91 12.28
C MET A 284 -4.13 -9.55 13.64
N ALA A 285 -3.56 -8.98 14.72
CA ALA A 285 -3.83 -9.43 16.08
C ALA A 285 -5.31 -9.25 16.47
N PHE A 286 -5.91 -8.12 16.09
CA PHE A 286 -7.32 -7.84 16.34
C PHE A 286 -8.24 -8.81 15.60
N ASP A 287 -7.96 -9.09 14.32
CA ASP A 287 -8.74 -10.01 13.49
C ASP A 287 -8.62 -11.46 13.98
N ALA A 288 -7.46 -11.84 14.52
CA ALA A 288 -7.24 -13.12 15.20
C ALA A 288 -7.92 -13.22 16.58
N GLY A 289 -8.50 -12.13 17.09
CA GLY A 289 -9.12 -12.06 18.42
C GLY A 289 -8.14 -11.86 19.58
N ASN A 290 -6.85 -11.67 19.29
CA ASN A 290 -5.80 -11.40 20.28
C ASN A 290 -5.84 -9.92 20.69
N LEU A 291 -6.87 -9.52 21.43
CA LEU A 291 -7.13 -8.13 21.80
C LEU A 291 -6.00 -7.50 22.64
N GLU A 292 -5.35 -8.30 23.50
CA GLU A 292 -4.24 -7.82 24.33
C GLU A 292 -3.02 -7.46 23.49
N ASP A 293 -2.63 -8.34 22.56
CA ASP A 293 -1.52 -8.08 21.63
C ASP A 293 -1.82 -6.89 20.74
N ALA A 294 -3.05 -6.81 20.21
CA ALA A 294 -3.50 -5.67 19.41
C ALA A 294 -3.39 -4.37 20.20
N HIS A 295 -3.81 -4.37 21.47
CA HIS A 295 -3.73 -3.23 22.37
C HIS A 295 -2.28 -2.79 22.64
N MET A 296 -1.39 -3.74 22.92
CA MET A 296 0.04 -3.47 23.14
C MET A 296 0.70 -2.89 21.89
N LEU A 297 0.39 -3.43 20.71
CA LEU A 297 0.93 -2.95 19.44
C LEU A 297 0.51 -1.51 19.16
N VAL A 298 -0.78 -1.18 19.29
CA VAL A 298 -1.23 0.20 19.03
C VAL A 298 -0.72 1.21 20.06
N GLN A 299 -0.34 0.78 21.27
CA GLN A 299 0.32 1.64 22.26
C GLN A 299 1.80 1.90 21.93
N SER A 300 2.45 1.02 21.16
CA SER A 300 3.87 1.15 20.80
C SER A 300 4.15 2.24 19.75
N ALA A 301 3.11 2.74 19.07
CA ALA A 301 3.24 3.82 18.09
C ALA A 301 3.63 5.15 18.77
N GLY A 302 4.55 5.90 18.17
CA GLY A 302 5.01 7.19 18.69
C GLY A 302 3.92 8.28 18.67
N LYS A 303 4.11 9.35 19.48
CA LYS A 303 3.10 10.43 19.61
C LYS A 303 2.73 11.14 18.30
N GLN A 304 3.68 11.37 17.41
CA GLN A 304 3.44 11.98 16.09
C GLN A 304 2.78 11.00 15.11
N GLU A 305 3.05 9.71 15.26
CA GLU A 305 2.47 8.63 14.44
C GLU A 305 1.01 8.34 14.82
N MET A 306 0.57 8.80 16.00
CA MET A 306 -0.83 8.73 16.43
C MET A 306 -1.77 9.63 15.61
N GLU A 307 -1.33 10.44 14.65
CA GLU A 307 -2.25 11.16 13.75
C GLU A 307 -2.66 10.35 12.51
N PHE A 308 -2.21 9.09 12.40
CA PHE A 308 -2.66 8.18 11.34
C PHE A 308 -4.11 7.72 11.58
N PRO A 309 -5.10 8.09 10.72
CA PRO A 309 -6.51 7.84 11.00
C PRO A 309 -6.86 6.35 11.18
N ALA A 310 -6.27 5.45 10.37
CA ALA A 310 -6.56 4.03 10.46
C ALA A 310 -6.14 3.43 11.81
N LEU A 311 -5.02 3.88 12.37
CA LEU A 311 -4.57 3.46 13.70
C LEU A 311 -5.47 4.02 14.81
N ARG A 312 -5.95 5.26 14.70
CA ARG A 312 -6.94 5.84 15.63
C ARG A 312 -8.26 5.06 15.62
N MET A 313 -8.75 4.72 14.43
CA MET A 313 -9.95 3.90 14.28
C MET A 313 -9.77 2.54 14.97
N LEU A 314 -8.66 1.85 14.71
CA LEU A 314 -8.37 0.55 15.31
C LEU A 314 -8.25 0.63 16.84
N ARG A 315 -7.60 1.66 17.39
CA ARG A 315 -7.55 1.91 18.84
C ARG A 315 -8.93 2.09 19.44
N GLY A 316 -9.80 2.84 18.76
CA GLY A 316 -11.20 2.98 19.14
C GLY A 316 -11.95 1.64 19.15
N PHE A 317 -11.70 0.78 18.16
CA PHE A 317 -12.33 -0.54 18.06
C PHE A 317 -11.85 -1.49 19.16
N ILE A 318 -10.54 -1.52 19.43
CA ILE A 318 -9.94 -2.29 20.51
C ILE A 318 -10.50 -1.84 21.86
N ALA A 319 -10.52 -0.53 22.13
CA ALA A 319 -11.05 0.03 23.36
C ALA A 319 -12.54 -0.32 23.57
N ALA A 320 -13.35 -0.23 22.51
CA ALA A 320 -14.77 -0.60 22.56
C ALA A 320 -14.97 -2.09 22.87
N LYS A 321 -14.11 -2.97 22.32
CA LYS A 321 -14.14 -4.42 22.61
C LYS A 321 -13.69 -4.74 24.04
N GLN A 322 -12.78 -3.95 24.60
CA GLN A 322 -12.31 -4.06 25.98
C GLN A 322 -13.25 -3.40 27.01
N GLY A 323 -14.35 -2.76 26.58
CA GLY A 323 -15.27 -2.04 27.47
C GLY A 323 -14.74 -0.69 27.97
N GLN A 324 -13.69 -0.16 27.35
CA GLN A 324 -13.12 1.15 27.67
C GLN A 324 -13.89 2.28 26.97
N THR A 325 -15.14 2.50 27.37
CA THR A 325 -16.11 3.38 26.67
C THR A 325 -15.57 4.78 26.38
N TYR A 326 -15.00 5.47 27.37
CA TYR A 326 -14.49 6.83 27.19
C TYR A 326 -13.24 6.89 26.29
N THR A 327 -12.37 5.89 26.36
CA THR A 327 -11.21 5.78 25.46
C THR A 327 -11.68 5.57 24.02
N ALA A 328 -12.65 4.67 23.81
CA ALA A 328 -13.23 4.41 22.50
C ALA A 328 -13.87 5.68 21.90
N ILE A 329 -14.62 6.45 22.70
CA ILE A 329 -15.17 7.74 22.29
C ILE A 329 -14.05 8.70 21.85
N SER A 330 -13.04 8.89 22.70
CA SER A 330 -11.95 9.85 22.43
C SER A 330 -11.19 9.53 21.14
N GLU A 331 -10.84 8.27 20.93
CA GLU A 331 -10.09 7.81 19.74
C GLU A 331 -10.92 7.93 18.46
N LEU A 332 -12.20 7.51 18.48
CA LEU A 332 -13.07 7.58 17.31
C LEU A 332 -13.48 9.02 16.97
N GLU A 333 -13.71 9.88 17.96
CA GLU A 333 -13.90 11.30 17.69
C GLU A 333 -12.67 11.93 17.04
N ARG A 334 -11.45 11.56 17.47
CA ARG A 334 -10.23 12.05 16.82
C ARG A 334 -10.10 11.52 15.39
N PHE A 335 -10.45 10.26 15.15
CA PHE A 335 -10.52 9.69 13.79
C PHE A 335 -11.42 10.53 12.86
N PHE A 336 -12.64 10.88 13.30
CA PHE A 336 -13.54 11.72 12.50
C PHE A 336 -13.03 13.16 12.34
N ARG A 337 -12.38 13.75 13.36
CA ARG A 337 -11.73 15.08 13.25
C ARG A 337 -10.60 15.11 12.22
N LEU A 338 -9.95 13.98 11.98
CA LEU A 338 -8.91 13.81 10.96
C LEU A 338 -9.49 13.52 9.56
N GLY A 339 -10.80 13.68 9.36
CA GLY A 339 -11.47 13.40 8.08
C GLY A 339 -11.72 11.92 7.81
N GLY A 340 -11.56 11.05 8.82
CA GLY A 340 -11.87 9.63 8.67
C GLY A 340 -13.35 9.39 8.41
N GLU A 341 -13.67 8.58 7.40
CA GLU A 341 -15.04 8.16 7.10
C GLU A 341 -15.15 6.64 7.14
N ASN A 342 -15.99 6.12 8.04
CA ASN A 342 -16.23 4.69 8.15
C ASN A 342 -17.56 4.43 8.86
N SER A 343 -18.48 3.71 8.22
CA SER A 343 -19.82 3.42 8.78
C SER A 343 -19.77 2.58 10.05
N MET A 344 -18.86 1.60 10.11
CA MET A 344 -18.67 0.76 11.29
C MET A 344 -18.13 1.58 12.47
N ALA A 345 -17.20 2.52 12.22
CA ALA A 345 -16.72 3.43 13.24
C ALA A 345 -17.82 4.34 13.80
N ARG A 346 -18.73 4.83 12.94
CA ARG A 346 -19.89 5.60 13.38
C ARG A 346 -20.81 4.76 14.26
N ALA A 347 -21.08 3.52 13.87
CA ALA A 347 -21.90 2.60 14.65
C ALA A 347 -21.29 2.29 16.03
N ILE A 348 -19.99 2.00 16.09
CA ILE A 348 -19.29 1.75 17.36
C ILE A 348 -19.31 3.00 18.24
N LEU A 349 -18.96 4.18 17.70
CA LEU A 349 -18.98 5.44 18.45
C LEU A 349 -20.38 5.76 19.00
N ALA A 350 -21.42 5.62 18.18
CA ALA A 350 -22.80 5.83 18.61
C ALA A 350 -23.21 4.86 19.72
N LYS A 351 -22.78 3.60 19.66
CA LYS A 351 -22.98 2.65 20.75
C LYS A 351 -22.35 3.15 22.05
N GLN A 352 -21.11 3.65 21.99
CA GLN A 352 -20.43 4.18 23.18
C GLN A 352 -21.14 5.42 23.75
N TYR A 353 -21.66 6.31 22.89
CA TYR A 353 -22.49 7.44 23.35
C TYR A 353 -23.81 6.99 23.97
N ALA A 354 -24.46 5.97 23.42
CA ALA A 354 -25.69 5.42 23.97
C ALA A 354 -25.48 4.80 25.37
N GLU A 355 -24.33 4.13 25.59
CA GLU A 355 -23.93 3.57 26.90
C GLU A 355 -23.68 4.66 27.96
N THR A 356 -23.24 5.85 27.54
CA THR A 356 -23.00 7.01 28.42
C THR A 356 -24.22 7.94 28.55
N ASN A 357 -25.40 7.50 28.10
CA ASN A 357 -26.64 8.28 28.04
C ASN A 357 -26.57 9.55 27.18
N ALA A 358 -25.53 9.73 26.36
CA ALA A 358 -25.41 10.80 25.38
C ALA A 358 -26.26 10.49 24.12
N THR A 359 -27.55 10.22 24.33
CA THR A 359 -28.47 9.65 23.32
C THR A 359 -28.61 10.53 22.07
N GLN A 360 -28.64 11.86 22.23
CA GLN A 360 -28.69 12.78 21.09
C GLN A 360 -27.39 12.70 20.25
N LYS A 361 -26.22 12.70 20.89
CA LYS A 361 -24.94 12.53 20.17
C LYS A 361 -24.86 11.18 19.45
N ALA A 362 -25.39 10.12 20.06
CA ALA A 362 -25.46 8.81 19.44
C ALA A 362 -26.30 8.83 18.14
N TRP A 363 -27.44 9.54 18.16
CA TRP A 363 -28.29 9.75 16.99
C TRP A 363 -27.56 10.53 15.88
N ASP A 364 -26.99 11.69 16.23
CA ASP A 364 -26.30 12.57 15.28
C ASP A 364 -25.10 11.86 14.62
N THR A 365 -24.44 10.95 15.35
CA THR A 365 -23.31 10.16 14.85
C THR A 365 -23.75 9.14 13.78
N LEU A 366 -24.92 8.51 13.97
CA LEU A 366 -25.46 7.50 13.06
C LEU A 366 -26.17 8.10 11.85
N GLN A 367 -26.81 9.26 12.01
CA GLN A 367 -27.66 9.88 10.99
C GLN A 367 -27.05 9.85 9.56
N PRO A 368 -25.76 10.16 9.34
CA PRO A 368 -25.17 10.20 8.00
C PRO A 368 -25.15 8.85 7.27
N VAL A 369 -25.28 7.73 7.99
CA VAL A 369 -25.20 6.38 7.39
C VAL A 369 -26.53 5.63 7.42
N LEU A 370 -27.57 6.16 8.07
CA LEU A 370 -28.86 5.47 8.24
C LEU A 370 -29.60 5.22 6.92
N SER A 371 -29.37 6.03 5.89
CA SER A 371 -29.94 5.81 4.55
C SER A 371 -29.26 4.67 3.78
N GLY A 372 -28.10 4.19 4.23
CA GLY A 372 -27.35 3.12 3.56
C GLY A 372 -28.11 1.80 3.52
N ALA A 373 -28.19 1.19 2.34
CA ALA A 373 -28.86 -0.10 2.12
C ALA A 373 -28.17 -1.27 2.86
N ASN A 374 -26.86 -1.17 3.09
CA ASN A 374 -26.02 -2.26 3.58
C ASN A 374 -25.66 -2.17 5.08
N LEU A 375 -26.45 -1.46 5.89
CA LEU A 375 -26.24 -1.46 7.35
C LEU A 375 -26.60 -2.83 7.94
N ASP A 376 -25.75 -3.34 8.83
CA ASP A 376 -26.02 -4.59 9.53
C ASP A 376 -27.20 -4.46 10.50
N ALA A 377 -27.84 -5.58 10.80
CA ALA A 377 -29.00 -5.64 11.68
C ALA A 377 -28.73 -5.06 13.08
N GLY A 378 -27.50 -5.19 13.59
CA GLY A 378 -27.08 -4.67 14.89
C GLY A 378 -27.09 -3.14 14.90
N THR A 379 -26.47 -2.53 13.88
CA THR A 379 -26.47 -1.07 13.71
C THR A 379 -27.88 -0.50 13.55
N LEU A 380 -28.73 -1.15 12.73
CA LEU A 380 -30.13 -0.73 12.56
C LEU A 380 -30.95 -0.87 13.86
N SER A 381 -30.72 -1.96 14.61
CA SER A 381 -31.36 -2.16 15.92
C SER A 381 -30.97 -1.08 16.92
N LEU A 382 -29.68 -0.72 16.98
CA LEU A 382 -29.18 0.35 17.83
C LEU A 382 -29.82 1.69 17.43
N ALA A 383 -29.86 2.01 16.13
CA ALA A 383 -30.49 3.23 15.63
C ALA A 383 -31.97 3.31 16.00
N ALA A 384 -32.72 2.22 15.86
CA ALA A 384 -34.13 2.15 16.26
C ALA A 384 -34.31 2.37 17.77
N GLN A 385 -33.44 1.80 18.61
CA GLN A 385 -33.48 2.00 20.06
C GLN A 385 -33.22 3.46 20.44
N ILE A 386 -32.21 4.09 19.82
CA ILE A 386 -31.88 5.51 20.02
C ILE A 386 -33.05 6.38 19.55
N ALA A 387 -33.61 6.11 18.36
CA ALA A 387 -34.77 6.81 17.81
C ALA A 387 -35.97 6.75 18.77
N GLY A 388 -36.27 5.57 19.31
CA GLY A 388 -37.36 5.39 20.28
C GLY A 388 -37.16 6.18 21.57
N LYS A 389 -35.94 6.20 22.11
CA LYS A 389 -35.62 7.04 23.30
C LYS A 389 -35.80 8.54 23.04
N LEU A 390 -35.62 8.98 21.80
CA LEU A 390 -35.72 10.38 21.40
C LEU A 390 -37.09 10.76 20.80
N GLY A 391 -38.03 9.81 20.68
CA GLY A 391 -39.33 10.04 20.04
C GLY A 391 -39.24 10.37 18.54
N LYS A 392 -38.22 9.85 17.86
CA LYS A 392 -37.97 10.10 16.42
C LYS A 392 -38.90 9.23 15.57
N PRO A 393 -39.57 9.80 14.54
CA PRO A 393 -40.51 9.05 13.69
C PRO A 393 -39.87 7.89 12.92
N GLU A 394 -38.56 7.94 12.69
CA GLU A 394 -37.78 6.92 11.99
C GLU A 394 -37.69 5.58 12.75
N GLN A 395 -38.06 5.55 14.05
CA GLN A 395 -37.96 4.36 14.90
C GLN A 395 -38.59 3.11 14.25
N ALA A 396 -39.84 3.22 13.79
CA ALA A 396 -40.59 2.07 13.26
C ALA A 396 -39.95 1.53 11.98
N GLN A 397 -39.54 2.42 11.08
CA GLN A 397 -38.86 2.05 9.82
C GLN A 397 -37.50 1.39 10.10
N LEU A 398 -36.71 1.94 11.04
CA LEU A 398 -35.42 1.38 11.41
C LEU A 398 -35.56 0.01 12.08
N ALA A 399 -36.55 -0.18 12.95
CA ALA A 399 -36.84 -1.48 13.58
C ALA A 399 -37.27 -2.53 12.55
N GLN A 400 -38.10 -2.15 11.58
CA GLN A 400 -38.48 -3.03 10.48
C GLN A 400 -37.27 -3.43 9.63
N ARG A 401 -36.43 -2.45 9.25
CA ARG A 401 -35.18 -2.72 8.50
C ARG A 401 -34.23 -3.62 9.29
N ALA A 402 -34.11 -3.41 10.60
CA ALA A 402 -33.32 -4.27 11.46
C ALA A 402 -33.83 -5.72 11.48
N GLN A 403 -35.15 -5.89 11.55
CA GLN A 403 -35.76 -7.22 11.52
C GLN A 403 -35.55 -7.90 10.17
N VAL A 404 -35.74 -7.18 9.06
CA VAL A 404 -35.46 -7.68 7.71
C VAL A 404 -33.99 -8.10 7.58
N ALA A 405 -33.05 -7.26 8.01
CA ALA A 405 -31.62 -7.56 8.01
C ALA A 405 -31.22 -8.69 8.97
N LYS A 406 -32.06 -9.02 9.96
CA LYS A 406 -31.85 -10.13 10.90
C LYS A 406 -32.43 -11.45 10.36
N THR A 407 -33.50 -11.39 9.56
CA THR A 407 -34.18 -12.56 8.98
C THR A 407 -33.71 -12.92 7.58
N GLN A 408 -33.22 -11.95 6.81
CA GLN A 408 -32.39 -12.17 5.62
C GLN A 408 -30.95 -12.17 6.13
N VAL A 409 -30.18 -13.24 6.10
CA VAL A 409 -29.79 -14.01 4.92
C VAL A 409 -29.16 -15.30 5.50
N PRO A 410 -29.81 -16.49 5.46
CA PRO A 410 -29.27 -17.73 6.05
C PRO A 410 -27.94 -18.18 5.42
N TYR A 411 -27.51 -17.47 4.38
CA TYR A 411 -26.30 -17.65 3.62
C TYR A 411 -25.38 -16.41 3.64
N ALA A 412 -25.50 -15.52 4.65
CA ALA A 412 -24.70 -14.29 4.74
C ALA A 412 -23.19 -14.59 4.85
N GLY A 413 -22.82 -15.60 5.64
CA GLY A 413 -21.43 -16.03 5.79
C GLY A 413 -20.85 -16.56 4.48
N GLU A 414 -21.65 -17.32 3.74
CA GLU A 414 -21.34 -17.85 2.43
C GLU A 414 -21.16 -16.71 1.41
N MET A 415 -22.05 -15.73 1.38
CA MET A 415 -21.91 -14.56 0.51
C MET A 415 -20.65 -13.75 0.84
N MET A 416 -20.32 -13.56 2.13
CA MET A 416 -19.06 -12.91 2.51
C MET A 416 -17.84 -13.69 2.03
N LYS A 417 -17.87 -15.03 2.18
CA LYS A 417 -16.79 -15.91 1.71
C LYS A 417 -16.67 -15.88 0.17
N ALA A 418 -17.80 -15.88 -0.55
CA ALA A 418 -17.83 -15.73 -2.00
C ALA A 418 -17.27 -14.37 -2.43
N GLY A 419 -17.62 -13.29 -1.73
CA GLY A 419 -17.05 -11.96 -1.93
C GLY A 419 -15.53 -11.93 -1.72
N GLY A 420 -15.01 -12.67 -0.73
CA GLY A 420 -13.58 -12.89 -0.54
C GLY A 420 -12.92 -13.55 -1.76
N TYR A 421 -13.53 -14.60 -2.30
CA TYR A 421 -13.03 -15.26 -3.52
C TYR A 421 -13.12 -14.36 -4.77
N ILE A 422 -14.20 -13.59 -4.93
CA ILE A 422 -14.34 -12.58 -5.99
C ILE A 422 -13.19 -11.58 -5.92
N ARG A 423 -12.93 -11.01 -4.74
CA ARG A 423 -11.84 -10.05 -4.52
C ARG A 423 -10.46 -10.63 -4.81
N ALA A 424 -10.29 -11.93 -4.64
CA ALA A 424 -9.07 -12.68 -4.92
C ALA A 424 -9.01 -13.22 -6.37
N GLY A 425 -9.97 -12.90 -7.24
CA GLY A 425 -10.02 -13.39 -8.63
C GLY A 425 -10.33 -14.88 -8.76
N LYS A 426 -10.73 -15.55 -7.67
CA LYS A 426 -11.03 -16.99 -7.60
C LYS A 426 -12.49 -17.25 -7.99
N TRP A 427 -12.84 -16.92 -9.23
CA TRP A 427 -14.23 -16.97 -9.73
C TRP A 427 -14.88 -18.36 -9.62
N LYS A 428 -14.12 -19.44 -9.81
CA LYS A 428 -14.63 -20.83 -9.68
C LYS A 428 -15.06 -21.16 -8.25
N ASP A 429 -14.29 -20.71 -7.26
CA ASP A 429 -14.61 -20.92 -5.85
C ASP A 429 -15.83 -20.09 -5.42
N ALA A 430 -15.95 -18.86 -5.95
CA ALA A 430 -17.13 -18.04 -5.77
C ALA A 430 -18.39 -18.68 -6.36
N ASP A 431 -18.35 -19.22 -7.59
CA ASP A 431 -19.50 -19.92 -8.20
C ASP A 431 -19.88 -21.16 -7.39
N ALA A 432 -18.90 -21.93 -6.90
CA ALA A 432 -19.18 -23.09 -6.05
C ALA A 432 -19.95 -22.72 -4.78
N ILE A 433 -19.67 -21.55 -4.19
CA ILE A 433 -20.45 -21.04 -3.06
C ILE A 433 -21.84 -20.62 -3.51
N TYR A 434 -21.95 -19.77 -4.54
CA TYR A 434 -23.25 -19.29 -4.99
C TYR A 434 -24.17 -20.43 -5.42
N ARG A 435 -23.65 -21.51 -6.01
CA ARG A 435 -24.44 -22.72 -6.29
C ARG A 435 -25.05 -23.34 -5.04
N LYS A 436 -24.30 -23.41 -3.93
CA LYS A 436 -24.82 -23.91 -2.64
C LYS A 436 -25.86 -22.96 -2.06
N VAL A 437 -25.57 -21.66 -2.11
CA VAL A 437 -26.49 -20.62 -1.62
C VAL A 437 -27.81 -20.66 -2.36
N LEU A 438 -27.78 -20.76 -3.70
CA LEU A 438 -28.96 -20.88 -4.54
C LEU A 438 -29.76 -22.16 -4.23
N ALA A 439 -29.08 -23.29 -3.98
CA ALA A 439 -29.74 -24.53 -3.59
C ALA A 439 -30.39 -24.47 -2.19
N ASN A 440 -29.86 -23.61 -1.30
CA ASN A 440 -30.27 -23.51 0.09
C ASN A 440 -31.08 -22.22 0.37
N GLY A 441 -32.04 -21.92 -0.49
CA GLY A 441 -33.00 -20.83 -0.30
C GLY A 441 -32.59 -19.48 -0.87
N GLY A 442 -31.36 -19.30 -1.35
CA GLY A 442 -30.92 -18.06 -2.01
C GLY A 442 -31.51 -17.83 -3.40
N ALA A 443 -32.19 -18.82 -3.99
CA ALA A 443 -32.81 -18.70 -5.32
C ALA A 443 -34.04 -17.77 -5.37
N VAL A 444 -34.52 -17.28 -4.23
CA VAL A 444 -35.60 -16.28 -4.14
C VAL A 444 -35.09 -14.89 -3.76
N ASP A 445 -33.77 -14.72 -3.64
CA ASP A 445 -33.14 -13.47 -3.23
C ASP A 445 -32.51 -12.80 -4.47
N PRO A 446 -33.01 -11.61 -4.87
CA PRO A 446 -32.51 -10.93 -6.05
C PRO A 446 -31.02 -10.58 -5.94
N ILE A 447 -30.48 -10.32 -4.75
CA ILE A 447 -29.06 -9.98 -4.55
C ILE A 447 -28.18 -11.22 -4.82
N VAL A 448 -28.59 -12.39 -4.34
CA VAL A 448 -27.88 -13.65 -4.60
C VAL A 448 -27.88 -13.97 -6.08
N LEU A 449 -29.05 -13.90 -6.72
CA LEU A 449 -29.21 -14.19 -8.14
C LEU A 449 -28.36 -13.23 -8.98
N ASN A 450 -28.35 -11.95 -8.62
CA ASN A 450 -27.55 -10.91 -9.26
C ASN A 450 -26.05 -11.22 -9.15
N ASN A 451 -25.54 -11.43 -7.94
CA ASN A 451 -24.12 -11.69 -7.71
C ASN A 451 -23.66 -13.00 -8.37
N ALA A 452 -24.48 -14.04 -8.32
CA ALA A 452 -24.20 -15.32 -8.98
C ALA A 452 -24.19 -15.17 -10.51
N SER A 453 -25.04 -14.31 -11.07
CA SER A 453 -24.99 -13.96 -12.50
C SER A 453 -23.64 -13.35 -12.87
N THR A 454 -23.20 -12.33 -12.15
CA THR A 454 -21.92 -11.65 -12.40
C THR A 454 -20.75 -12.62 -12.34
N VAL A 455 -20.73 -13.52 -11.36
CA VAL A 455 -19.68 -14.55 -11.25
C VAL A 455 -19.67 -15.49 -12.46
N ARG A 456 -20.84 -15.96 -12.90
CA ARG A 456 -20.94 -16.84 -14.09
C ARG A 456 -20.52 -16.14 -15.37
N LEU A 457 -20.85 -14.87 -15.50
CA LEU A 457 -20.44 -14.05 -16.63
C LEU A 457 -18.90 -13.95 -16.70
N LYS A 458 -18.23 -13.75 -15.55
CA LYS A 458 -16.75 -13.76 -15.45
C LYS A 458 -16.13 -15.12 -15.76
N LEU A 459 -16.84 -16.21 -15.50
CA LEU A 459 -16.44 -17.57 -15.88
C LEU A 459 -16.71 -17.91 -17.34
N GLY A 460 -17.34 -17.01 -18.11
CA GLY A 460 -17.72 -17.23 -19.51
C GLY A 460 -19.02 -18.01 -19.71
N ASP A 461 -19.73 -18.36 -18.64
CA ASP A 461 -21.06 -18.97 -18.70
C ASP A 461 -22.13 -17.90 -18.93
N LYS A 462 -22.15 -17.37 -20.16
CA LYS A 462 -23.04 -16.26 -20.54
C LYS A 462 -24.52 -16.64 -20.42
N GLN A 463 -24.89 -17.86 -20.80
CA GLN A 463 -26.27 -18.34 -20.75
C GLN A 463 -26.74 -18.56 -19.31
N GLY A 464 -25.89 -19.14 -18.46
CA GLY A 464 -26.18 -19.29 -17.03
C GLY A 464 -26.27 -17.95 -16.29
N ALA A 465 -25.44 -16.98 -16.66
CA ALA A 465 -25.54 -15.60 -16.16
C ALA A 465 -26.88 -14.97 -16.56
N LEU A 466 -27.22 -14.96 -17.85
CA LEU A 466 -28.49 -14.40 -18.33
C LEU A 466 -29.71 -15.02 -17.63
N ALA A 467 -29.72 -16.34 -17.44
CA ALA A 467 -30.82 -17.02 -16.75
C ALA A 467 -30.98 -16.56 -15.28
N LEU A 468 -29.88 -16.30 -14.57
CA LEU A 468 -29.91 -15.78 -13.21
C LEU A 468 -30.30 -14.31 -13.17
N ALA A 469 -29.75 -13.49 -14.07
CA ALA A 469 -30.07 -12.07 -14.17
C ALA A 469 -31.56 -11.84 -14.48
N ARG A 470 -32.16 -12.62 -15.40
CA ARG A 470 -33.60 -12.53 -15.68
C ARG A 470 -34.46 -12.88 -14.45
N LYS A 471 -34.03 -13.87 -13.66
CA LYS A 471 -34.72 -14.21 -12.40
C LYS A 471 -34.60 -13.09 -11.37
N ALA A 472 -33.40 -12.52 -11.20
CA ALA A 472 -33.18 -11.39 -10.30
C ALA A 472 -34.07 -10.21 -10.69
N PHE A 473 -34.08 -9.86 -11.98
CA PHE A 473 -34.90 -8.78 -12.53
C PHE A 473 -36.39 -9.03 -12.30
N GLY A 474 -36.88 -10.25 -12.50
CA GLY A 474 -38.27 -10.60 -12.21
C GLY A 474 -38.71 -10.35 -10.76
N LEU A 475 -37.78 -10.43 -9.79
CA LEU A 475 -38.03 -10.21 -8.36
C LEU A 475 -37.82 -8.75 -7.92
N ALA A 476 -36.98 -7.99 -8.63
CA ALA A 476 -36.58 -6.63 -8.25
C ALA A 476 -36.48 -5.73 -9.49
N GLN A 477 -37.60 -5.53 -10.19
CA GLN A 477 -37.64 -4.82 -11.48
C GLN A 477 -37.27 -3.35 -11.40
N GLU A 478 -37.37 -2.72 -10.23
CA GLU A 478 -37.05 -1.30 -10.01
C GLU A 478 -35.63 -1.07 -9.48
N ASP A 479 -34.89 -2.13 -9.18
CA ASP A 479 -33.52 -2.02 -8.65
C ASP A 479 -32.53 -1.74 -9.79
N PRO A 480 -31.81 -0.60 -9.75
CA PRO A 480 -30.88 -0.23 -10.82
C PRO A 480 -29.71 -1.19 -10.98
N ILE A 481 -29.23 -1.83 -9.91
CA ILE A 481 -28.10 -2.80 -9.99
C ILE A 481 -28.55 -4.07 -10.72
N VAL A 482 -29.79 -4.48 -10.49
CA VAL A 482 -30.38 -5.66 -11.13
C VAL A 482 -30.69 -5.40 -12.60
N MET A 483 -31.20 -4.20 -12.92
CA MET A 483 -31.36 -3.74 -14.31
C MET A 483 -30.03 -3.77 -15.07
N ASP A 484 -28.99 -3.18 -14.49
CA ASP A 484 -27.65 -3.13 -15.09
C ASP A 484 -27.10 -4.54 -15.33
N THR A 485 -27.17 -5.42 -14.33
CA THR A 485 -26.65 -6.78 -14.46
C THR A 485 -27.36 -7.59 -15.56
N LEU A 486 -28.68 -7.45 -15.69
CA LEU A 486 -29.42 -8.07 -16.80
C LEU A 486 -29.02 -7.44 -18.14
N GLY A 487 -28.98 -6.11 -18.21
CA GLY A 487 -28.63 -5.41 -19.43
C GLY A 487 -27.23 -5.76 -19.92
N TRP A 488 -26.26 -5.80 -18.99
CA TRP A 488 -24.89 -6.20 -19.28
C TRP A 488 -24.79 -7.67 -19.70
N SER A 489 -25.51 -8.58 -19.03
CA SER A 489 -25.56 -9.99 -19.42
C SER A 489 -26.09 -10.18 -20.86
N LEU A 490 -27.09 -9.39 -21.25
CA LEU A 490 -27.62 -9.38 -22.62
C LEU A 490 -26.60 -8.87 -23.64
N VAL A 491 -25.93 -7.76 -23.34
CA VAL A 491 -24.87 -7.18 -24.20
C VAL A 491 -23.70 -8.15 -24.39
N GLN A 492 -23.32 -8.88 -23.34
CA GLN A 492 -22.24 -9.86 -23.43
C GLN A 492 -22.58 -11.06 -24.33
N ILE A 493 -23.86 -11.38 -24.51
CA ILE A 493 -24.33 -12.40 -25.46
C ILE A 493 -24.44 -11.81 -26.86
N ASP A 494 -25.11 -10.66 -26.98
CA ASP A 494 -25.29 -9.91 -28.22
C ASP A 494 -24.97 -8.44 -27.99
N LYS A 495 -23.85 -7.98 -28.56
CA LYS A 495 -23.36 -6.60 -28.43
C LYS A 495 -24.35 -5.55 -28.95
N ASN A 496 -25.30 -5.96 -29.79
CA ASN A 496 -26.33 -5.10 -30.36
C ASN A 496 -27.68 -5.22 -29.65
N SER A 497 -27.73 -5.84 -28.46
CA SER A 497 -28.97 -6.01 -27.70
C SER A 497 -29.61 -4.66 -27.34
N ALA A 498 -30.72 -4.34 -28.00
CA ALA A 498 -31.51 -3.15 -27.72
C ALA A 498 -32.12 -3.18 -26.31
N GLU A 499 -32.61 -4.36 -25.88
CA GLU A 499 -33.10 -4.59 -24.51
C GLU A 499 -31.99 -4.32 -23.50
N GLY A 500 -30.77 -4.82 -23.76
CA GLY A 500 -29.64 -4.64 -22.86
C GLY A 500 -29.22 -3.18 -22.70
N ARG A 501 -29.17 -2.44 -23.82
CA ARG A 501 -28.85 -1.01 -23.81
C ARG A 501 -29.88 -0.19 -23.04
N LEU A 502 -31.17 -0.43 -23.26
CA LEU A 502 -32.25 0.29 -22.57
C LEU A 502 -32.23 0.05 -21.06
N LEU A 503 -31.93 -1.19 -20.63
CA LEU A 503 -31.84 -1.52 -19.20
C LEU A 503 -30.66 -0.81 -18.52
N ILE A 504 -29.49 -0.80 -19.15
CA ILE A 504 -28.30 -0.08 -18.62
C ILE A 504 -28.55 1.43 -18.58
N GLU A 505 -29.14 2.00 -19.63
CA GLU A 505 -29.53 3.42 -19.66
C GLU A 505 -30.46 3.76 -18.49
N ARG A 506 -31.48 2.93 -18.27
CA ARG A 506 -32.43 3.13 -17.18
C ARG A 506 -31.78 2.98 -15.81
N ALA A 507 -30.89 1.99 -15.65
CA ALA A 507 -30.10 1.80 -14.45
C ALA A 507 -29.25 3.04 -14.13
N LEU A 508 -28.61 3.62 -15.15
CA LEU A 508 -27.79 4.83 -15.01
C LEU A 508 -28.62 6.04 -14.58
N GLN A 509 -29.83 6.20 -15.13
CA GLN A 509 -30.74 7.29 -14.73
C GLN A 509 -31.15 7.18 -13.26
N LEU A 510 -31.38 5.96 -12.76
CA LEU A 510 -31.84 5.70 -11.39
C LEU A 510 -30.68 5.73 -10.38
N ALA A 511 -29.46 5.40 -10.80
CA ALA A 511 -28.28 5.40 -9.95
C ALA A 511 -27.06 6.07 -10.63
N PRO A 512 -27.12 7.38 -10.90
CA PRO A 512 -26.09 8.09 -11.67
C PRO A 512 -24.73 8.20 -10.96
N GLY A 513 -24.68 7.92 -9.65
CA GLY A 513 -23.45 7.87 -8.86
C GLY A 513 -22.80 6.48 -8.78
N ASN A 514 -23.38 5.45 -9.42
CA ASN A 514 -22.81 4.10 -9.40
C ASN A 514 -21.78 3.95 -10.53
N GLN A 515 -20.52 3.76 -10.15
CA GLN A 515 -19.41 3.66 -11.09
C GLN A 515 -19.52 2.45 -12.03
N GLU A 516 -19.94 1.28 -11.54
CA GLU A 516 -20.02 0.07 -12.36
C GLU A 516 -21.05 0.22 -13.49
N ILE A 517 -22.21 0.80 -13.18
CA ILE A 517 -23.27 1.08 -14.17
C ILE A 517 -22.78 2.12 -15.19
N THR A 518 -22.03 3.13 -14.73
CA THR A 518 -21.42 4.14 -15.60
C THR A 518 -20.42 3.50 -16.55
N ASP A 519 -19.56 2.60 -16.06
CA ASP A 519 -18.56 1.90 -16.87
C ASP A 519 -19.23 0.98 -17.91
N HIS A 520 -20.29 0.26 -17.53
CA HIS A 520 -21.07 -0.54 -18.48
C HIS A 520 -21.73 0.31 -19.55
N TRP A 521 -22.31 1.47 -19.20
CA TRP A 521 -22.87 2.41 -20.17
C TRP A 521 -21.81 2.91 -21.16
N LEU A 522 -20.66 3.36 -20.67
CA LEU A 522 -19.55 3.84 -21.50
C LEU A 522 -18.99 2.75 -22.42
N ALA A 523 -19.06 1.48 -22.02
CA ALA A 523 -18.60 0.37 -22.85
C ALA A 523 -19.53 0.04 -24.03
N ILE A 524 -20.78 0.54 -24.01
CA ILE A 524 -21.81 0.24 -25.02
C ILE A 524 -22.29 1.47 -25.79
N SER A 525 -22.06 2.68 -25.28
CA SER A 525 -22.33 3.95 -25.96
C SER A 525 -21.23 4.25 -26.97
#